data_AF-A0A7Z9CS37-F1
#
_entry.id   AF-A0A7Z9CS37-F1
#
_cell.length_a   1.000
_cell.length_b   1.000
_cell.length_c   1.000
_cell.angle_alpha   90.00
_cell.angle_beta   90.00
_cell.angle_gamma   90.00
#
_symmetry.space_group_name_H-M   'P 1'
#
loop_
_entity.id
_entity.type
_entity.pdbx_description
1 polymer ?
#
loop_
_entity_poly.entity_id
_entity_poly.type
_entity_poly.pdbx_seq_one_letter_code
_entity_poly.pdbx_strand_id
1 'polypeptide(L)'
;MGKPTGNTLDDKSVIVYRYYDDASTLLGSGSTPDILAAAAGLSSLLAQVRQLLLDNPNSGVQAAADFRCYLVAHSMGGLVCRAFLQNAALDPQGMAKSVDKFFTYATPHNGIDFAGINIPDLPWQSSVTNFSRDRMASISTFSRPTAAISGSI
;
A
#
# COMPACT_ATOMS: atom_id res chain seq x y z
N MET A 1 9.73 13.99 -25.96
CA MET A 1 8.62 13.05 -25.73
C MET A 1 9.18 11.62 -25.76
N GLY A 2 8.82 10.78 -24.80
CA GLY A 2 9.34 9.41 -24.71
C GLY A 2 8.82 8.53 -25.85
N LYS A 3 9.70 7.73 -26.46
CA LYS A 3 9.34 6.74 -27.48
C LYS A 3 8.62 5.56 -26.80
N PRO A 4 7.48 5.07 -27.30
CA PRO A 4 6.81 3.90 -26.72
C PRO A 4 7.75 2.68 -26.70
N THR A 5 7.81 1.96 -25.57
CA THR A 5 8.76 0.85 -25.33
C THR A 5 8.37 -0.47 -26.00
N GLY A 6 7.41 -0.47 -26.93
CA GLY A 6 6.95 -1.68 -27.61
C GLY A 6 6.24 -2.70 -26.69
N ASN A 7 5.60 -2.23 -25.61
CA ASN A 7 4.99 -3.06 -24.55
C ASN A 7 6.00 -3.96 -23.80
N THR A 8 7.26 -3.54 -23.74
CA THR A 8 8.27 -4.25 -22.95
C THR A 8 8.24 -3.74 -21.51
N LEU A 9 8.15 -4.67 -20.54
CA LEU A 9 8.29 -4.38 -19.11
C LEU A 9 9.76 -4.49 -18.71
N ASP A 10 10.29 -3.43 -18.10
CA ASP A 10 11.69 -3.31 -17.65
C ASP A 10 11.79 -2.58 -16.29
N ASP A 11 13.01 -2.44 -15.78
CA ASP A 11 13.34 -1.74 -14.53
C ASP A 11 13.01 -0.24 -14.50
N LYS A 12 12.60 0.36 -15.63
CA LYS A 12 12.23 1.78 -15.77
C LYS A 12 10.73 1.98 -15.98
N SER A 13 9.95 0.91 -15.88
CA SER A 13 8.52 0.93 -16.13
C SER A 13 7.74 1.60 -14.98
N VAL A 14 6.71 2.37 -15.35
CA VAL A 14 5.74 2.96 -14.39
C VAL A 14 4.46 2.13 -14.42
N ILE A 15 4.07 1.63 -13.26
CA ILE A 15 2.93 0.72 -13.10
C ILE A 15 1.85 1.43 -12.28
N VAL A 16 0.62 1.48 -12.82
CA VAL A 16 -0.52 2.13 -12.16
C VAL A 16 -1.41 1.07 -11.51
N TYR A 17 -1.43 1.05 -10.18
CA TYR A 17 -2.29 0.14 -9.42
C TYR A 17 -3.67 0.76 -9.19
N ARG A 18 -4.68 0.33 -9.96
CA ARG A 18 -6.07 0.81 -9.89
C ARG A 18 -6.95 -0.07 -9.01
N TYR A 19 -6.76 0.03 -7.69
CA TYR A 19 -7.47 -0.81 -6.72
C TYR A 19 -8.98 -0.50 -6.53
N TYR A 20 -9.53 0.51 -7.21
CA TYR A 20 -10.97 0.81 -7.19
C TYR A 20 -11.78 0.08 -8.27
N ASP A 21 -11.12 -0.45 -9.31
CA ASP A 21 -11.83 -1.06 -10.45
C ASP A 21 -12.52 -2.38 -10.04
N ASP A 22 -11.96 -3.14 -9.10
CA ASP A 22 -12.60 -4.36 -8.55
C ASP A 22 -13.88 -4.04 -7.75
N ALA A 23 -13.96 -2.87 -7.12
CA ALA A 23 -15.17 -2.41 -6.45
C ALA A 23 -16.26 -1.93 -7.44
N SER A 24 -15.94 -1.80 -8.72
CA SER A 24 -16.85 -1.25 -9.75
C SER A 24 -17.58 -2.32 -10.58
N THR A 25 -17.28 -3.62 -10.43
CA THR A 25 -17.78 -4.64 -11.37
C THR A 25 -18.97 -5.48 -10.90
N LEU A 26 -19.40 -5.39 -9.65
CA LEU A 26 -20.48 -6.28 -9.16
C LEU A 26 -21.23 -5.65 -7.97
N LEU A 27 -22.41 -5.06 -8.20
CA LEU A 27 -23.51 -4.89 -7.23
C LEU A 27 -23.07 -4.79 -5.74
N GLY A 28 -22.63 -3.62 -5.27
CA GLY A 28 -22.00 -3.49 -3.95
C GLY A 28 -22.64 -2.44 -3.04
N SER A 29 -23.17 -2.89 -1.90
CA SER A 29 -23.92 -2.15 -0.89
C SER A 29 -23.14 -1.04 -0.15
N GLY A 30 -22.96 0.14 -0.74
CA GLY A 30 -22.71 1.40 0.01
C GLY A 30 -21.55 1.40 1.03
N SER A 31 -20.60 0.48 0.93
CA SER A 31 -19.57 0.24 1.94
C SER A 31 -18.21 0.64 1.41
N THR A 32 -17.50 1.39 2.25
CA THR A 32 -16.07 1.78 2.19
C THR A 32 -15.19 0.91 1.28
N PRO A 33 -14.33 1.51 0.43
CA PRO A 33 -13.26 0.77 -0.24
C PRO A 33 -12.41 0.01 0.79
N ASP A 34 -12.19 -1.28 0.57
CA ASP A 34 -11.41 -2.12 1.49
C ASP A 34 -9.91 -1.87 1.33
N ILE A 35 -9.38 -0.94 2.13
CA ILE A 35 -7.94 -0.62 2.21
C ILE A 35 -7.10 -1.87 2.51
N LEU A 36 -7.61 -2.81 3.30
CA LEU A 36 -6.86 -4.01 3.67
C LEU A 36 -6.73 -4.94 2.47
N ALA A 37 -7.82 -5.15 1.72
CA ALA A 37 -7.77 -5.88 0.46
C ALA A 37 -6.86 -5.20 -0.56
N ALA A 38 -6.93 -3.87 -0.69
CA ALA A 38 -6.03 -3.12 -1.58
C ALA A 38 -4.55 -3.24 -1.16
N ALA A 39 -4.25 -3.27 0.14
CA ALA A 39 -2.89 -3.46 0.63
C ALA A 39 -2.35 -4.86 0.31
N ALA A 40 -3.14 -5.90 0.56
CA ALA A 40 -2.79 -7.28 0.18
C ALA A 40 -2.67 -7.45 -1.35
N GLY A 41 -3.54 -6.77 -2.11
CA GLY A 41 -3.46 -6.72 -3.56
C GLY A 41 -2.18 -6.04 -4.06
N LEU A 42 -1.72 -4.97 -3.39
CA LEU A 42 -0.43 -4.33 -3.70
C LEU A 42 0.74 -5.30 -3.50
N SER A 43 0.76 -6.08 -2.41
CA SER A 43 1.76 -7.14 -2.21
C SER A 43 1.77 -8.14 -3.37
N SER A 44 0.59 -8.54 -3.82
CA SER A 44 0.41 -9.51 -4.92
C SER A 44 0.86 -8.94 -6.27
N LEU A 45 0.52 -7.68 -6.55
CA LEU A 45 0.97 -6.97 -7.75
C LEU A 45 2.49 -6.87 -7.79
N LEU A 46 3.14 -6.45 -6.71
CA LEU A 46 4.60 -6.32 -6.67
C LEU A 46 5.30 -7.67 -6.90
N ALA A 47 4.76 -8.75 -6.35
CA ALA A 47 5.27 -10.10 -6.59
C ALA A 47 5.15 -10.52 -8.06
N GLN A 48 3.99 -10.23 -8.69
CA GLN A 48 3.78 -10.50 -10.11
C GLN A 48 4.73 -9.69 -10.99
N VAL A 49 4.90 -8.41 -10.71
CA VAL A 49 5.83 -7.52 -11.45
C VAL A 49 7.26 -8.03 -11.33
N ARG A 50 7.69 -8.40 -10.11
CA ARG A 50 9.02 -8.99 -9.90
C ARG A 50 9.20 -10.24 -10.76
N GLN A 51 8.21 -11.12 -10.79
CA GLN A 51 8.29 -12.35 -11.60
C GLN A 51 8.41 -12.04 -13.09
N LEU A 52 7.58 -11.13 -13.62
CA LEU A 52 7.62 -10.74 -15.02
C LEU A 52 8.96 -10.11 -15.43
N LEU A 53 9.59 -9.35 -14.53
CA LEU A 53 10.92 -8.79 -14.77
C LEU A 53 12.00 -9.88 -14.77
N LEU A 54 11.93 -10.86 -13.87
CA LEU A 54 12.87 -11.98 -13.84
C LEU A 54 12.73 -12.89 -15.06
N ASP A 55 11.51 -13.09 -15.57
CA ASP A 55 11.25 -13.89 -16.76
C ASP A 55 11.73 -13.19 -18.05
N ASN A 56 12.01 -11.88 -17.99
CA ASN A 56 12.55 -11.11 -19.09
C ASN A 56 14.06 -10.85 -18.89
N PRO A 57 14.95 -11.55 -19.61
CA PRO A 57 16.41 -11.40 -19.45
C PRO A 57 16.91 -9.98 -19.76
N ASN A 58 16.15 -9.20 -20.53
CA ASN A 58 16.49 -7.83 -20.91
C ASN A 58 15.90 -6.76 -19.96
N SER A 59 15.25 -7.17 -18.86
CA SER A 59 14.55 -6.23 -17.96
C SER A 59 15.47 -5.38 -17.08
N GLY A 60 16.73 -5.80 -16.91
CA GLY A 60 17.67 -5.21 -15.95
C GLY A 60 17.62 -5.84 -14.55
N VAL A 61 16.62 -6.68 -14.24
CA VAL A 61 16.53 -7.41 -12.97
C VAL A 61 16.95 -8.86 -13.18
N GLN A 62 18.04 -9.28 -12.53
CA GLN A 62 18.64 -10.61 -12.75
C GLN A 62 18.37 -11.59 -11.60
N ALA A 63 18.24 -11.09 -10.37
CA ALA A 63 17.84 -11.86 -9.22
C ALA A 63 16.67 -11.22 -8.46
N ALA A 64 15.89 -12.03 -7.76
CA ALA A 64 14.74 -11.54 -6.99
C ALA A 64 15.12 -10.50 -5.92
N ALA A 65 16.36 -10.54 -5.43
CA ALA A 65 16.92 -9.58 -4.46
C ALA A 65 17.24 -8.20 -5.08
N ASP A 66 17.42 -8.15 -6.40
CA ASP A 66 17.74 -6.92 -7.14
C ASP A 66 16.49 -6.09 -7.42
N PHE A 67 15.30 -6.70 -7.32
CA PHE A 67 14.05 -6.02 -7.56
C PHE A 67 13.79 -4.94 -6.49
N ARG A 68 13.77 -3.69 -6.97
CA ARG A 68 13.44 -2.50 -6.20
C ARG A 68 12.32 -1.73 -6.87
N CYS A 69 11.45 -1.11 -6.08
CA CYS A 69 10.41 -0.23 -6.58
C CYS A 69 10.25 1.03 -5.73
N TYR A 70 9.68 2.06 -6.35
CA TYR A 70 9.25 3.28 -5.67
C TYR A 70 7.73 3.32 -5.67
N LEU A 71 7.15 3.59 -4.50
CA LEU A 71 5.72 3.79 -4.35
C LEU A 71 5.41 5.29 -4.40
N VAL A 72 4.52 5.67 -5.32
CA VAL A 72 3.97 7.03 -5.44
C VAL A 72 2.46 6.93 -5.21
N ALA A 73 1.97 7.51 -4.12
CA ALA A 73 0.60 7.34 -3.70
C ALA A 73 -0.16 8.66 -3.52
N HIS A 74 -1.40 8.69 -4.01
CA HIS A 74 -2.31 9.83 -3.92
C HIS A 74 -3.46 9.54 -2.97
N SER A 75 -3.86 10.52 -2.16
CA SER A 75 -5.09 10.45 -1.34
C SER A 75 -5.13 9.17 -0.49
N MET A 76 -6.22 8.40 -0.52
CA MET A 76 -6.36 7.14 0.21
C MET A 76 -5.29 6.09 -0.16
N GLY A 77 -4.68 6.17 -1.34
CA GLY A 77 -3.60 5.27 -1.74
C GLY A 77 -2.38 5.34 -0.82
N GLY A 78 -2.15 6.49 -0.17
CA GLY A 78 -1.09 6.60 0.83
C GLY A 78 -1.38 5.81 2.11
N LEU A 79 -2.66 5.63 2.48
CA LEU A 79 -3.05 4.74 3.58
C LEU A 79 -2.90 3.27 3.19
N VAL A 80 -3.27 2.91 1.96
CA VAL A 80 -3.02 1.56 1.40
C VAL A 80 -1.54 1.21 1.46
N CYS A 81 -0.66 2.09 0.98
CA CYS A 81 0.78 1.87 1.00
C CYS A 81 1.32 1.76 2.44
N ARG A 82 0.81 2.56 3.39
CA ARG A 82 1.22 2.46 4.80
C ARG A 82 0.76 1.15 5.44
N ALA A 83 -0.47 0.73 5.21
CA ALA A 83 -0.99 -0.54 5.70
C ALA A 83 -0.15 -1.71 5.18
N PHE A 84 0.15 -1.72 3.88
CA PHE A 84 1.05 -2.68 3.24
C PHE A 84 2.47 -2.67 3.86
N LEU A 85 3.08 -1.51 4.05
CA LEU A 85 4.45 -1.40 4.55
C LEU A 85 4.61 -1.72 6.04
N GLN A 86 3.58 -1.47 6.85
CA GLN A 86 3.66 -1.52 8.32
C GLN A 86 3.05 -2.79 8.92
N ASN A 87 2.20 -3.51 8.18
CA ASN A 87 1.53 -4.72 8.64
C ASN A 87 1.93 -5.93 7.80
N ALA A 88 2.75 -6.82 8.39
CA ALA A 88 3.20 -8.05 7.72
C ALA A 88 2.05 -8.98 7.28
N ALA A 89 0.89 -8.94 7.96
CA ALA A 89 -0.28 -9.72 7.55
C ALA A 89 -0.88 -9.23 6.21
N LEU A 90 -0.60 -7.97 5.82
CA LEU A 90 -1.02 -7.38 4.54
C LEU A 90 0.09 -7.45 3.47
N ASP A 91 1.23 -8.06 3.80
CA ASP A 91 2.31 -8.35 2.86
C ASP A 91 2.60 -9.86 2.80
N PRO A 92 1.64 -10.69 2.37
CA PRO A 92 1.81 -12.14 2.31
C PRO A 92 2.96 -12.57 1.38
N GLN A 93 3.36 -11.71 0.42
CA GLN A 93 4.46 -11.98 -0.52
C GLN A 93 5.82 -11.47 -0.03
N GLY A 94 5.87 -10.80 1.14
CA GLY A 94 7.11 -10.24 1.70
C GLY A 94 7.79 -9.20 0.80
N MET A 95 7.00 -8.40 0.09
CA MET A 95 7.43 -7.41 -0.90
C MET A 95 7.73 -6.03 -0.30
N ALA A 96 7.35 -5.73 0.94
CA ALA A 96 7.61 -4.45 1.57
C ALA A 96 9.12 -4.10 1.58
N LYS A 97 9.98 -5.12 1.72
CA LYS A 97 11.45 -4.98 1.69
C LYS A 97 12.03 -4.54 0.33
N SER A 98 11.26 -4.70 -0.75
CA SER A 98 11.63 -4.28 -2.10
C SER A 98 11.28 -2.81 -2.38
N VAL A 99 10.58 -2.14 -1.45
CA VAL A 99 10.27 -0.71 -1.57
C VAL A 99 11.44 0.11 -1.06
N ASP A 100 12.11 0.82 -1.98
CA ASP A 100 13.24 1.69 -1.63
C ASP A 100 12.79 3.09 -1.23
N LYS A 101 11.72 3.60 -1.86
CA LYS A 101 11.18 4.94 -1.62
C LYS A 101 9.68 4.91 -1.63
N PHE A 102 9.08 5.60 -0.66
CA PHE A 102 7.65 5.85 -0.61
C PHE A 102 7.42 7.37 -0.58
N PHE A 103 6.76 7.87 -1.61
CA PHE A 103 6.30 9.25 -1.71
C PHE A 103 4.77 9.27 -1.74
N THR A 104 4.19 10.20 -1.00
CA THR A 104 2.74 10.30 -0.88
C THR A 104 2.31 11.76 -0.80
N TYR A 105 1.17 12.07 -1.42
CA TYR A 105 0.65 13.43 -1.47
C TYR A 105 -0.88 13.42 -1.33
N ALA A 106 -1.38 14.47 -0.66
CA ALA A 106 -2.80 14.64 -0.31
C ALA A 106 -3.41 13.47 0.50
N THR A 107 -2.60 12.70 1.23
CA THR A 107 -3.07 11.55 2.00
C THR A 107 -3.49 11.97 3.42
N PRO A 108 -4.70 11.55 3.88
CA PRO A 108 -5.19 11.84 5.22
C PRO A 108 -4.49 10.96 6.26
N HIS A 109 -3.30 11.38 6.70
CA HIS A 109 -2.38 10.57 7.50
C HIS A 109 -2.82 10.25 8.94
N ASN A 110 -3.82 10.97 9.47
CA ASN A 110 -4.35 10.82 10.84
C ASN A 110 -5.82 10.36 10.85
N GLY A 111 -6.31 9.76 9.76
CA GLY A 111 -7.74 9.78 9.47
C GLY A 111 -8.17 11.16 8.97
N ILE A 112 -9.41 11.28 8.54
CA ILE A 112 -9.97 12.57 8.12
C ILE A 112 -10.59 13.20 9.37
N ASP A 113 -9.76 13.92 10.11
CA ASP A 113 -10.23 14.99 10.98
C ASP A 113 -9.87 16.29 10.25
N PHE A 114 -10.82 16.80 9.45
CA PHE A 114 -10.71 18.15 8.92
C PHE A 114 -10.83 19.08 10.12
N ALA A 115 -9.68 19.53 10.61
CA ALA A 115 -9.54 20.62 11.56
C ALA A 115 -10.33 21.87 11.09
N GLY A 116 -11.62 21.93 11.40
CA GLY A 116 -12.47 23.11 11.31
C GLY A 116 -13.15 23.44 9.97
N ILE A 117 -13.11 22.57 8.95
CA ILE A 117 -13.89 22.79 7.71
C ILE A 117 -15.13 21.92 7.76
N ASN A 118 -16.29 22.56 7.88
CA ASN A 118 -17.60 21.92 7.81
C ASN A 118 -17.88 21.52 6.35
N ILE A 119 -17.49 20.29 5.97
CA ILE A 119 -17.70 19.76 4.62
C ILE A 119 -19.14 19.20 4.56
N PRO A 120 -20.00 19.65 3.64
CA PRO A 120 -21.37 19.17 3.52
C PRO A 120 -21.43 17.65 3.30
N ASP A 121 -22.51 17.01 3.75
CA ASP A 121 -22.79 15.57 3.62
C ASP A 121 -22.75 15.10 2.16
N LEU A 122 -21.57 14.67 1.73
CA LEU A 122 -21.36 13.96 0.48
C LEU A 122 -21.20 12.45 0.73
N PRO A 123 -21.65 11.60 -0.20
CA PRO A 123 -21.68 10.13 -0.09
C PRO A 123 -20.30 9.46 0.10
N TRP A 124 -19.21 10.22 0.01
CA TRP A 124 -17.85 9.75 0.32
C TRP A 124 -17.59 9.61 1.83
N GLN A 125 -18.40 10.24 2.71
CA GLN A 125 -18.17 10.26 4.16
C GLN A 125 -18.31 8.88 4.86
N SER A 126 -19.18 7.99 4.38
CA SER A 126 -19.26 6.63 4.93
C SER A 126 -17.97 5.82 4.69
N SER A 127 -17.18 6.23 3.69
CA SER A 127 -15.86 5.66 3.43
C SER A 127 -14.77 6.20 4.35
N VAL A 128 -15.08 7.22 5.14
CA VAL A 128 -14.14 8.03 5.92
C VAL A 128 -14.29 7.80 7.42
N THR A 129 -15.51 7.51 7.88
CA THR A 129 -15.82 7.24 9.29
C THR A 129 -15.31 5.89 9.81
N ASN A 130 -14.93 4.97 8.92
CA ASN A 130 -14.22 3.74 9.28
C ASN A 130 -12.78 3.98 9.80
N PHE A 131 -12.30 5.24 9.75
CA PHE A 131 -11.02 5.69 10.28
C PHE A 131 -11.18 6.46 11.60
N SER A 132 -12.14 6.05 12.44
CA SER A 132 -12.17 6.47 13.84
C SER A 132 -10.87 6.05 14.53
N ARG A 133 -10.28 7.01 15.25
CA ARG A 133 -9.01 6.93 15.98
C ARG A 133 -8.82 5.62 16.78
N ASP A 134 -9.93 5.09 17.30
CA ASP A 134 -9.96 3.89 18.13
C ASP A 134 -9.64 2.60 17.36
N ARG A 135 -9.88 2.54 16.04
CA ARG A 135 -9.55 1.36 15.19
C ARG A 135 -8.11 1.36 14.70
N MET A 136 -7.48 2.52 14.54
CA MET A 136 -6.07 2.62 14.10
C MET A 136 -5.09 2.27 15.22
N ALA A 137 -5.47 2.51 16.49
CA ALA A 137 -4.66 2.15 17.64
C ALA A 137 -4.51 0.62 17.80
N SER A 138 -5.54 -0.17 17.46
CA SER A 138 -5.51 -1.63 17.64
C SER A 138 -4.58 -2.36 16.67
N ILE A 139 -4.33 -1.81 15.48
CA ILE A 139 -3.35 -2.32 14.50
C ILE A 139 -1.89 -2.06 14.93
N SER A 140 -1.65 -1.12 15.85
CA SER A 140 -0.31 -0.68 16.24
C SER A 140 0.25 -1.32 17.52
N THR A 141 -0.38 -2.37 18.04
CA THR A 141 0.08 -2.99 19.29
C THR A 141 1.29 -3.89 19.05
N PHE A 142 2.47 -3.28 19.10
CA PHE A 142 3.76 -3.92 19.20
C PHE A 142 3.94 -4.50 20.61
N SER A 143 3.80 -5.82 20.77
CA SER A 143 4.16 -6.50 22.01
C SER A 143 5.68 -6.73 22.03
N ARG A 144 6.42 -5.97 22.85
CA ARG A 144 7.84 -6.25 23.14
C ARG A 144 7.94 -7.44 24.10
N PRO A 145 8.74 -8.47 23.81
CA PRO A 145 9.15 -9.39 24.84
C PRO A 145 10.09 -8.66 25.82
N THR A 146 9.67 -8.56 27.08
CA THR A 146 10.50 -8.10 28.20
C THR A 146 11.63 -9.11 28.42
N ALA A 147 12.85 -8.77 27.98
CA ALA A 147 14.05 -9.45 28.42
C ALA A 147 14.39 -9.00 29.84
N ALA A 148 14.21 -9.91 30.81
CA ALA A 148 14.67 -9.71 32.18
C ALA A 148 16.19 -9.83 32.23
N ILE A 149 16.87 -8.70 32.36
CA ILE A 149 18.26 -8.63 32.81
C ILE A 149 18.25 -8.72 34.33
N SER A 150 18.50 -9.91 34.87
CA SER A 150 18.88 -10.07 36.28
C SER A 150 20.40 -10.16 36.34
N GLY A 151 21.03 -9.03 36.62
CA GLY A 151 22.39 -8.97 37.15
C GLY A 151 22.31 -8.48 38.59
N SER A 152 22.88 -9.23 39.51
CA SER A 152 23.24 -8.77 40.85
C SER A 152 24.37 -9.65 41.39
N ILE A 153 25.55 -9.02 41.48
CA ILE A 153 26.62 -9.11 42.49
C ILE A 153 26.88 -10.48 43.14
#